data_AF-A0A117LV74-F1
#
_entry.id   AF-A0A117LV74-F1
#
_cell.length_a   1.000
_cell.length_b   1.000
_cell.length_c   1.000
_cell.angle_alpha   90.00
_cell.angle_beta   90.00
_cell.angle_gamma   90.00
#
_symmetry.space_group_name_H-M   'P 1'
#
loop_
_entity.id
_entity.type
_entity.pdbx_description
1 polymer ?
#
loop_
_entity_poly.entity_id
_entity_poly.type
_entity_poly.pdbx_seq_one_letter_code
_entity_poly.pdbx_strand_id
1 'polypeptide(L)'
;MQENGIRATMRGTQARIVTLKQDNPFLKGVYSKVLQIVNSSLWSNIAALSQIKKAKSKLEKAYDHITNQKRDFLHKLSRSYIDRYRTICIEDLDIKGLKEKGSSKGLHRSIHDVSWGRFYSFLDYKAESAGIQVIKVDPRNTSQMCANCGSIVKKILSVRGHECP
;
A
#
# COMPACT_ATOMS: atom_id res chain seq x y z
N MET A 1 10.44 -0.29 28.75
CA MET A 1 11.63 -0.82 29.45
C MET A 1 11.17 -1.30 30.82
N GLN A 2 11.34 -2.58 31.12
CA GLN A 2 11.05 -3.17 32.43
C GLN A 2 12.40 -3.35 33.13
N GLU A 3 12.59 -2.73 34.29
CA GLU A 3 13.63 -3.13 35.24
C GLU A 3 12.90 -3.86 36.38
N ASN A 4 13.30 -5.10 36.66
CA ASN A 4 12.80 -5.91 37.79
C ASN A 4 11.28 -6.17 37.81
N GLY A 5 10.64 -6.27 36.65
CA GLY A 5 9.20 -6.60 36.54
C GLY A 5 8.23 -5.47 36.88
N ILE A 6 8.73 -4.31 37.34
CA ILE A 6 7.90 -3.13 37.63
C ILE A 6 7.91 -2.22 36.40
N ARG A 7 6.71 -1.82 35.95
CA ARG A 7 6.56 -0.87 34.85
C ARG A 7 7.12 0.47 35.29
N ALA A 8 8.22 0.92 34.68
CA ALA A 8 8.77 2.25 34.96
C ALA A 8 7.69 3.32 34.77
N THR A 9 7.67 4.32 35.65
CA THR A 9 6.74 5.46 35.59
C THR A 9 7.53 6.76 35.74
N MET A 10 6.97 7.88 35.26
CA MET A 10 7.61 9.19 35.37
C MET A 10 7.93 9.56 36.83
N ARG A 11 7.00 9.31 37.75
CA ARG A 11 7.23 9.52 39.19
C ARG A 11 8.27 8.56 39.76
N GLY A 12 8.29 7.30 39.29
CA GLY A 12 9.28 6.31 39.72
C GLY A 12 10.71 6.64 39.27
N THR A 13 10.89 7.06 38.02
CA THR A 13 12.21 7.51 37.53
C THR A 13 12.63 8.83 38.18
N GLN A 14 11.66 9.73 38.45
CA GLN A 14 11.90 10.97 39.18
C GLN A 14 12.41 10.71 40.61
N ALA A 15 11.78 9.77 41.33
CA ALA A 15 12.18 9.39 42.68
C ALA A 15 13.58 8.78 42.75
N ARG A 16 14.01 8.11 41.67
CA ARG A 16 15.35 7.50 41.56
C ARG A 16 16.46 8.48 41.19
N ILE A 17 16.17 9.75 40.93
CA ILE A 17 17.22 10.74 40.58
C ILE A 17 18.26 10.87 41.70
N VAL A 18 17.84 10.76 42.96
CA VAL A 18 18.73 10.87 44.12
C VAL A 18 19.69 9.68 44.19
N THR A 19 19.17 8.46 44.05
CA THR A 19 19.99 7.24 44.03
C THR A 19 20.87 7.17 42.79
N LEU A 20 20.36 7.55 41.61
CA LEU A 20 21.14 7.65 40.36
C LEU A 20 22.39 8.53 40.48
N LYS A 21 22.32 9.61 41.27
CA LYS A 21 23.46 10.50 41.54
C LYS A 21 24.48 9.89 42.50
N GLN A 22 24.04 9.00 43.39
CA GLN A 22 24.93 8.26 44.29
C GLN A 22 25.65 7.14 43.52
N ASP A 23 24.92 6.47 42.62
CA ASP A 23 25.42 5.34 41.84
C ASP A 23 26.32 5.77 40.67
N ASN A 24 26.19 7.01 40.16
CA ASN A 24 27.00 7.53 39.07
C ASN A 24 27.80 8.78 39.48
N PRO A 25 29.13 8.65 39.71
CA PRO A 25 30.00 9.77 40.09
C PRO A 25 29.94 10.97 39.13
N PHE A 26 29.73 10.71 37.83
CA PHE A 26 29.60 11.74 36.79
C PHE A 26 28.39 12.66 36.96
N LEU A 27 27.32 12.18 37.61
CA LEU A 27 26.09 12.96 37.83
C LEU A 27 26.11 13.78 39.11
N LYS A 28 27.15 13.60 39.95
CA LYS A 28 27.27 14.23 41.26
C LYS A 28 27.32 15.76 41.18
N GLY A 29 27.93 16.32 40.13
CA GLY A 29 28.00 17.75 39.86
C GLY A 29 26.83 18.33 39.06
N VAL A 30 25.92 17.50 38.54
CA VAL A 30 24.80 17.95 37.71
C VAL A 30 23.67 18.44 38.62
N TYR A 31 23.12 19.63 38.37
CA TYR A 31 21.97 20.13 39.13
C TYR A 31 20.77 19.18 38.98
N SER A 32 20.13 18.86 40.12
CA SER A 32 18.99 17.93 40.12
C SER A 32 17.91 18.36 39.14
N LYS A 33 17.67 19.68 38.99
CA LYS A 33 16.69 20.27 38.07
C LYS A 33 16.90 19.84 36.61
N VAL A 34 18.15 19.74 36.16
CA VAL A 34 18.48 19.29 34.79
C VAL A 34 18.02 17.86 34.58
N LEU A 35 18.29 16.96 35.54
CA LEU A 35 17.83 15.57 35.47
C LEU A 35 16.31 15.45 35.48
N GLN A 36 15.60 16.33 36.21
CA GLN A 36 14.13 16.35 36.19
C GLN A 36 13.59 16.78 34.82
N ILE A 37 14.22 17.78 34.19
CA ILE A 37 13.86 18.25 32.84
C ILE A 37 14.06 17.12 31.84
N VAL A 38 15.24 16.49 31.84
CA VAL A 38 15.54 15.36 30.94
C VAL A 38 14.57 14.20 31.16
N ASN A 39 14.26 13.87 32.41
CA ASN A 39 13.27 12.85 32.73
C ASN A 39 11.88 13.22 32.16
N SER A 40 11.42 14.46 32.34
CA SER A 40 10.15 14.95 31.79
C SER A 40 10.11 14.88 30.25
N SER A 41 11.19 15.32 29.59
CA SER A 41 11.34 15.26 28.13
C SER A 41 11.33 13.82 27.61
N LEU A 42 12.05 12.91 28.28
CA LEU A 42 12.06 11.49 27.95
C LEU A 42 10.65 10.90 27.99
N TRP A 43 9.91 11.14 29.07
CA TRP A 43 8.55 10.62 29.22
C TRP A 43 7.56 11.22 28.22
N SER A 44 7.69 12.50 27.90
CA SER A 44 6.91 13.16 26.85
C SER A 44 7.16 12.52 25.48
N ASN A 45 8.43 12.25 25.15
CA ASN A 45 8.81 11.58 23.90
C ASN A 45 8.30 10.14 23.83
N ILE A 46 8.41 9.37 24.92
CA ILE A 46 7.86 8.00 25.00
C ILE A 46 6.34 8.01 24.77
N ALA A 47 5.63 8.97 25.37
CA ALA A 47 4.19 9.12 25.17
C ALA A 47 3.87 9.46 23.70
N ALA A 48 4.59 10.41 23.09
CA ALA A 48 4.42 10.77 21.68
C ALA A 48 4.66 9.57 20.74
N LEU A 49 5.75 8.81 20.95
CA LEU A 49 6.05 7.59 20.20
C LEU A 49 4.94 6.54 20.32
N SER A 50 4.39 6.36 21.52
CA SER A 50 3.25 5.46 21.74
C SER A 50 2.01 5.92 20.96
N GLN A 51 1.74 7.22 20.87
CA GLN A 51 0.61 7.75 20.10
C GLN A 51 0.81 7.55 18.59
N ILE A 52 2.01 7.80 18.09
CA ILE A 52 2.38 7.53 16.69
C ILE A 52 2.19 6.04 16.37
N LYS A 53 2.62 5.13 17.25
CA LYS A 53 2.42 3.69 17.08
C LYS A 53 0.93 3.33 16.96
N LYS A 54 0.07 3.92 17.79
CA LYS A 54 -1.40 3.70 17.71
C LYS A 54 -1.98 4.24 16.40
N ALA A 55 -1.58 5.44 15.97
CA ALA A 55 -2.02 6.02 14.71
C ALA A 55 -1.60 5.17 13.50
N LYS A 56 -0.34 4.70 13.49
CA LYS A 56 0.17 3.77 12.48
C LYS A 56 -0.65 2.48 12.43
N SER A 57 -0.95 1.87 13.57
CA SER A 57 -1.76 0.65 13.62
C SER A 57 -3.19 0.86 13.09
N LYS A 58 -3.80 2.02 13.33
CA LYS A 58 -5.10 2.36 12.74
C LYS A 58 -5.01 2.52 11.21
N LEU A 59 -3.96 3.17 10.74
CA LEU A 59 -3.70 3.38 9.32
C LEU A 59 -3.48 2.04 8.59
N GLU A 60 -2.66 1.15 9.16
CA GLU A 60 -2.45 -0.21 8.65
C GLU A 60 -3.76 -0.97 8.52
N LYS A 61 -4.62 -0.97 9.55
CA LYS A 61 -5.93 -1.61 9.49
C LYS A 61 -6.82 -1.08 8.37
N ALA A 62 -6.81 0.23 8.14
CA ALA A 62 -7.58 0.83 7.05
C ALA A 62 -7.04 0.40 5.67
N TYR A 63 -5.72 0.39 5.49
CA TYR A 63 -5.08 -0.09 4.27
C TYR A 63 -5.33 -1.58 4.02
N ASP A 64 -5.28 -2.40 5.07
CA ASP A 64 -5.59 -3.83 4.99
C ASP A 64 -7.04 -4.05 4.57
N HIS A 65 -7.97 -3.28 5.14
CA HIS A 65 -9.38 -3.35 4.76
C HIS A 65 -9.59 -3.03 3.27
N ILE A 66 -9.04 -1.92 2.80
CA ILE A 66 -9.11 -1.53 1.37
C ILE A 66 -8.47 -2.60 0.48
N THR A 67 -7.30 -3.12 0.88
CA THR A 67 -6.59 -4.16 0.11
C THR A 67 -7.39 -5.46 0.04
N ASN A 68 -8.03 -5.85 1.15
CA ASN A 68 -8.89 -7.02 1.21
C ASN A 68 -10.15 -6.87 0.35
N GLN A 69 -10.80 -5.70 0.37
CA GLN A 69 -11.93 -5.41 -0.51
C GLN A 69 -11.54 -5.48 -1.98
N LYS A 70 -10.43 -4.85 -2.38
CA LYS A 70 -9.90 -4.92 -3.74
C LYS A 70 -9.61 -6.37 -4.15
N ARG A 71 -8.98 -7.14 -3.27
CA ARG A 71 -8.68 -8.57 -3.51
C ARG A 71 -9.95 -9.38 -3.71
N ASP A 72 -10.95 -9.21 -2.85
CA ASP A 72 -12.25 -9.89 -2.95
C ASP A 72 -12.95 -9.57 -4.27
N PHE A 73 -13.02 -8.28 -4.63
CA PHE A 73 -13.56 -7.85 -5.92
C PHE A 73 -12.87 -8.53 -7.10
N LEU A 74 -11.53 -8.54 -7.13
CA LEU A 74 -10.77 -9.18 -8.21
C LEU A 74 -10.96 -10.69 -8.26
N HIS A 75 -11.10 -11.37 -7.11
CA HIS A 75 -11.42 -12.80 -7.10
C HIS A 75 -12.82 -13.07 -7.64
N LYS A 76 -13.83 -12.30 -7.24
CA LYS A 76 -15.20 -12.44 -7.75
C LYS A 76 -15.27 -12.15 -9.24
N LEU A 77 -14.61 -11.09 -9.68
CA LEU A 77 -14.54 -10.70 -11.08
C LEU A 77 -13.88 -11.81 -11.90
N SER A 78 -12.65 -12.21 -11.57
CA SER A 78 -11.95 -13.28 -12.30
C SER A 78 -12.78 -14.56 -12.36
N ARG A 79 -13.40 -14.99 -11.25
CA ARG A 79 -14.26 -16.18 -11.25
C ARG A 79 -15.44 -16.02 -12.19
N SER A 80 -16.12 -14.88 -12.14
CA SER A 80 -17.28 -14.59 -12.99
C SER A 80 -16.96 -14.57 -14.49
N TYR A 81 -15.73 -14.22 -14.88
CA TYR A 81 -15.29 -14.32 -16.28
C TYR A 81 -15.04 -15.77 -16.68
N ILE A 82 -14.32 -16.54 -15.86
CA ILE A 82 -14.07 -17.97 -16.10
C ILE A 82 -15.39 -18.75 -16.22
N ASP A 83 -16.40 -18.43 -15.40
CA ASP A 83 -17.68 -19.14 -15.46
C ASP A 83 -18.52 -18.81 -16.71
N ARG A 84 -18.30 -17.64 -17.33
CA ARG A 84 -19.11 -17.17 -18.47
C ARG A 84 -18.46 -17.41 -19.83
N TYR A 85 -17.14 -17.43 -19.89
CA TYR A 85 -16.40 -17.44 -21.14
C TYR A 85 -15.47 -18.65 -21.23
N ARG A 86 -15.52 -19.35 -22.37
CA ARG A 86 -14.65 -20.50 -22.66
C ARG A 86 -13.24 -20.09 -23.09
N THR A 87 -13.11 -18.89 -23.65
CA THR A 87 -11.83 -18.31 -24.09
C THR A 87 -11.84 -16.83 -23.74
N ILE A 88 -10.75 -16.35 -23.16
CA ILE A 88 -10.60 -14.96 -22.75
C ILE A 88 -9.34 -14.39 -23.40
N CYS A 89 -9.49 -13.30 -24.15
CA CYS A 89 -8.36 -12.57 -24.73
C CYS A 89 -8.09 -11.32 -23.89
N ILE A 90 -6.85 -11.14 -23.45
CA ILE A 90 -6.41 -9.96 -22.69
C ILE A 90 -5.24 -9.29 -23.39
N GLU A 91 -5.18 -7.97 -23.32
CA GLU A 91 -4.03 -7.21 -23.83
C GLU A 91 -2.77 -7.51 -23.00
N ASP A 92 -1.66 -7.78 -23.67
CA ASP A 92 -0.34 -7.94 -23.03
C ASP A 92 0.27 -6.57 -22.73
N LEU A 93 -0.37 -5.85 -21.80
CA LEU A 93 0.10 -4.54 -21.38
C LEU A 93 1.37 -4.67 -20.53
N ASP A 94 2.40 -3.89 -20.86
CA ASP A 94 3.54 -3.68 -19.98
C ASP A 94 3.11 -2.82 -18.78
N ILE A 95 2.50 -3.47 -17.78
CA ILE A 95 2.00 -2.82 -16.56
C ILE A 95 3.15 -2.14 -15.80
N LYS A 96 4.38 -2.63 -15.88
CA LYS A 96 5.54 -2.01 -15.23
C LYS A 96 5.93 -0.73 -15.96
N GLY A 97 6.08 -0.80 -17.28
CA GLY A 97 6.35 0.37 -18.13
C GLY A 97 5.27 1.44 -18.02
N LEU A 98 3.99 1.06 -17.95
CA LEU A 98 2.89 2.01 -17.77
C LEU A 98 2.92 2.70 -16.39
N LYS A 99 3.39 2.01 -15.34
CA LYS A 99 3.55 2.59 -14.00
C LYS A 99 4.72 3.56 -13.93
N GLU A 100 5.83 3.26 -14.60
CA GLU A 100 7.07 4.04 -14.50
C GLU A 100 7.14 5.18 -15.51
N LYS A 101 6.68 4.94 -16.75
CA LYS A 101 6.81 5.86 -17.90
C LYS A 101 5.51 6.57 -18.26
N GLY A 102 4.41 6.27 -17.57
CA GLY A 102 3.12 6.92 -17.83
C GLY A 102 3.22 8.44 -17.80
N SER A 103 2.80 9.10 -18.88
CA SER A 103 3.03 10.54 -19.11
C SER A 103 2.24 11.48 -18.17
N SER A 104 1.40 10.95 -17.28
CA SER A 104 0.58 11.75 -16.37
C SER A 104 0.40 11.10 -14.99
N LYS A 105 0.56 11.91 -13.93
CA LYS A 105 0.37 11.51 -12.53
C LYS A 105 -1.01 10.89 -12.23
N GLY A 106 -2.03 11.30 -12.99
CA GLY A 106 -3.39 10.76 -12.87
C GLY A 106 -3.52 9.31 -13.38
N LEU A 107 -2.81 8.97 -14.46
CA LEU A 107 -2.81 7.62 -15.01
C LEU A 107 -2.10 6.62 -14.09
N HIS A 108 -1.02 7.04 -13.43
CA HIS A 108 -0.35 6.16 -12.45
C HIS A 108 -1.29 5.76 -11.32
N ARG A 109 -2.01 6.73 -10.75
CA ARG A 109 -2.95 6.47 -9.66
C ARG A 109 -4.06 5.51 -10.06
N SER A 110 -4.67 5.71 -11.24
CA SER A 110 -5.74 4.82 -11.71
C SER A 110 -5.25 3.40 -11.97
N ILE A 111 -4.05 3.22 -12.53
CA ILE A 111 -3.44 1.90 -12.73
C ILE A 111 -3.17 1.20 -11.40
N HIS A 112 -2.66 1.92 -10.41
CA HIS A 112 -2.47 1.40 -9.05
C HIS A 112 -3.80 1.02 -8.40
N ASP A 113 -4.84 1.80 -8.63
CA ASP A 113 -6.15 1.55 -8.03
C ASP A 113 -6.81 0.28 -8.57
N VAL A 114 -6.71 0.01 -9.87
CA VAL A 114 -7.35 -1.15 -10.52
C VAL A 114 -6.54 -2.44 -10.37
N SER A 115 -5.22 -2.37 -10.10
CA SER A 115 -4.38 -3.53 -9.77
C SER A 115 -4.34 -4.64 -10.86
N TRP A 116 -4.23 -4.26 -12.14
CA TRP A 116 -4.24 -5.18 -13.30
C TRP A 116 -3.33 -6.41 -13.17
N GLY A 117 -2.11 -6.26 -12.66
CA GLY A 117 -1.18 -7.39 -12.52
C GLY A 117 -1.71 -8.51 -11.60
N ARG A 118 -2.42 -8.14 -10.52
CA ARG A 118 -3.08 -9.13 -9.66
C ARG A 118 -4.27 -9.76 -10.36
N PHE A 119 -5.03 -8.98 -11.12
CA PHE A 119 -6.16 -9.50 -11.88
C PHE A 119 -5.72 -10.52 -12.93
N TYR A 120 -4.66 -10.25 -13.68
CA TYR A 120 -4.10 -11.18 -14.66
C TYR A 120 -3.61 -12.46 -13.98
N SER A 121 -2.89 -12.33 -12.86
CA SER A 121 -2.48 -13.50 -12.07
C SER A 121 -3.68 -14.35 -11.64
N PHE A 122 -4.80 -13.71 -11.24
CA PHE A 122 -6.01 -14.40 -10.82
C PHE A 122 -6.79 -15.05 -11.96
N LEU A 123 -6.79 -14.44 -13.15
CA LEU A 123 -7.34 -15.06 -14.34
C LEU A 123 -6.51 -16.26 -14.75
N ASP A 124 -5.19 -16.12 -14.82
CA ASP A 124 -4.27 -17.16 -15.29
C ASP A 124 -4.43 -18.45 -14.47
N TYR A 125 -4.30 -18.41 -13.14
CA TYR A 125 -4.40 -19.63 -12.33
C TYR A 125 -5.81 -20.24 -12.31
N LYS A 126 -6.87 -19.41 -12.40
CA LYS A 126 -8.25 -19.92 -12.40
C LYS A 126 -8.64 -20.51 -13.74
N ALA A 127 -8.16 -19.92 -14.82
CA ALA A 127 -8.35 -20.44 -16.16
C ALA A 127 -7.67 -21.80 -16.31
N GLU A 128 -6.41 -21.91 -15.85
CA GLU A 128 -5.67 -23.17 -15.81
C GLU A 128 -6.43 -24.24 -15.03
N SER A 129 -6.91 -23.91 -13.82
CA SER A 129 -7.70 -24.83 -13.00
C SER A 129 -9.04 -25.24 -13.63
N ALA A 130 -9.63 -24.41 -14.50
CA ALA A 130 -10.91 -24.68 -15.16
C ALA A 130 -10.75 -25.26 -16.57
N GLY A 131 -9.52 -25.45 -17.06
CA GLY A 131 -9.24 -25.86 -18.43
C GLY A 131 -9.66 -24.82 -19.49
N ILE A 132 -9.69 -23.55 -19.10
CA ILE A 132 -10.05 -22.42 -19.97
C ILE A 132 -8.78 -21.75 -20.50
N GLN A 133 -8.82 -21.28 -21.74
CA GLN A 133 -7.69 -20.62 -22.38
C GLN A 133 -7.73 -19.11 -22.18
N VAL A 134 -6.63 -18.55 -21.64
CA VAL A 134 -6.37 -17.11 -21.60
C VAL A 134 -5.29 -16.78 -22.62
N ILE A 135 -5.61 -15.92 -23.58
CA ILE A 135 -4.71 -15.53 -24.68
C ILE A 135 -4.29 -14.09 -24.48
N LYS A 136 -2.98 -13.85 -24.45
CA LYS A 136 -2.39 -12.51 -24.42
C LYS A 136 -2.20 -12.00 -25.84
N VAL A 137 -2.73 -10.82 -26.16
CA VAL A 137 -2.67 -10.21 -27.49
C VAL A 137 -1.82 -8.94 -27.49
N ASP A 138 -1.15 -8.65 -28.62
CA ASP A 138 -0.35 -7.41 -28.77
C ASP A 138 -1.29 -6.19 -28.61
N PRO A 139 -1.04 -5.29 -27.63
CA PRO A 139 -1.87 -4.11 -27.38
C PRO A 139 -1.70 -3.00 -28.45
N ARG A 140 -0.80 -3.13 -29.42
CA ARG A 140 -0.55 -2.07 -30.40
C ARG A 140 -1.79 -1.75 -31.22
N ASN A 141 -2.16 -0.47 -31.21
CA ASN A 141 -3.29 0.11 -31.94
C ASN A 141 -4.67 -0.48 -31.60
N THR A 142 -4.81 -1.38 -30.63
CA THR A 142 -6.12 -1.97 -30.24
C THR A 142 -7.14 -0.91 -29.83
N SER A 143 -6.68 0.16 -29.19
CA SER A 143 -7.51 1.29 -28.75
C SER A 143 -7.83 2.31 -29.86
N GLN A 144 -7.12 2.27 -30.98
CA GLN A 144 -7.23 3.24 -32.09
C GLN A 144 -7.82 2.65 -33.36
N MET A 145 -7.62 1.35 -33.58
CA MET A 145 -8.10 0.62 -34.73
C MET A 145 -9.59 0.33 -34.62
N CYS A 146 -10.34 0.66 -35.66
CA CYS A 146 -11.76 0.36 -35.73
C CYS A 146 -11.98 -1.15 -35.86
N ALA A 147 -12.78 -1.74 -34.98
CA ALA A 147 -13.14 -3.16 -35.08
C ALA A 147 -14.03 -3.46 -36.31
N ASN A 148 -14.68 -2.45 -36.90
CA ASN A 148 -15.53 -2.61 -38.07
C ASN A 148 -14.73 -2.50 -39.39
N CYS A 149 -13.99 -1.42 -39.58
CA CYS A 149 -13.32 -1.13 -40.86
C CYS A 149 -11.79 -1.28 -40.85
N GLY A 150 -11.16 -1.53 -39.69
CA GLY A 150 -9.71 -1.68 -39.56
C GLY A 150 -8.90 -0.38 -39.68
N SER A 151 -9.53 0.76 -39.94
CA SER A 151 -8.85 2.05 -40.01
C SER A 151 -8.30 2.48 -38.64
N ILE A 152 -7.15 3.16 -38.63
CA ILE A 152 -6.54 3.69 -37.41
C ILE A 152 -6.96 5.14 -37.22
N VAL A 153 -7.73 5.41 -36.16
CA VAL A 153 -8.11 6.77 -35.76
C VAL A 153 -7.30 7.15 -34.52
N LYS A 154 -6.36 8.09 -34.69
CA LYS A 154 -5.57 8.62 -33.58
C LYS A 154 -6.47 9.37 -32.59
N LYS A 155 -6.46 8.94 -31.34
CA LYS A 155 -7.28 9.50 -30.26
C LYS A 155 -6.41 9.84 -29.06
N ILE A 156 -6.76 10.94 -28.38
CA ILE A 156 -6.23 11.25 -27.05
C ILE A 156 -6.98 10.46 -25.98
N LEU A 157 -6.36 10.22 -24.82
CA LEU A 157 -6.93 9.39 -23.74
C LEU A 157 -8.28 9.88 -23.18
N SER A 158 -8.64 11.15 -23.38
CA SER A 158 -9.92 11.72 -22.96
C SER A 158 -11.09 11.34 -23.89
N VAL A 159 -10.82 10.96 -25.14
CA VAL A 159 -11.85 10.55 -26.08
C VAL A 159 -12.31 9.14 -25.72
N ARG A 160 -13.57 9.02 -25.30
CA ARG A 160 -14.17 7.73 -24.85
C ARG A 160 -15.00 7.03 -25.94
N GLY A 161 -15.49 7.77 -26.93
CA GLY A 161 -16.19 7.24 -28.08
C GLY A 161 -15.23 6.94 -29.24
N HIS A 162 -15.57 5.95 -30.07
CA HIS A 162 -14.88 5.75 -31.34
C HIS A 162 -15.86 6.04 -32.47
N GLU A 163 -15.54 7.04 -33.27
CA GLU A 163 -16.23 7.32 -34.52
C GLU A 163 -15.46 6.64 -35.64
N CYS A 164 -16.15 5.74 -36.36
CA CYS A 164 -15.63 5.12 -37.56
C CYS A 164 -15.57 6.17 -38.68
N PRO A 165 -14.44 6.32 -39.38
CA PRO A 165 -14.36 7.15 -40.57
C PRO A 165 -15.17 6.56 -41.72
#